data_AF-A0A7H0MAT1-F1
#
_entry.id   AF-A0A7H0MAT1-F1
#
_cell.length_a   1.000
_cell.length_b   1.000
_cell.length_c   1.000
_cell.angle_alpha   90.00
_cell.angle_beta   90.00
_cell.angle_gamma   90.00
#
_symmetry.space_group_name_H-M   'P 1'
#
loop_
_entity.id
_entity.type
_entity.pdbx_description
1 polymer ?
#
loop_
_entity_poly.entity_id
_entity_poly.type
_entity_poly.pdbx_seq_one_letter_code
_entity_poly.pdbx_strand_id
1 'polypeptide(L)' 'MIQQRQNIMNVKIQAEQLNFLMQTIHAHHEQFDCFQLNALLGLAYDIAGSVFDWTDKEEQIVLANDEAERKGKTHG' A
#
# COMPACT_ATOMS: atom_id res chain seq x y z
N MET A 1 4.66 25.83 -2.32
CA MET A 1 3.36 25.13 -2.36
C MET A 1 3.51 23.83 -1.59
N ILE A 2 2.54 23.47 -0.76
CA ILE A 2 2.49 22.16 -0.08
C ILE A 2 1.96 21.14 -1.10
N GLN A 3 2.68 20.04 -1.28
CA GLN A 3 2.34 18.92 -2.15
C GLN A 3 1.11 18.18 -1.60
N GLN A 4 0.12 17.85 -2.44
CA GLN A 4 -1.09 17.16 -1.99
C GLN A 4 -0.81 15.68 -1.66
N ARG A 5 -1.31 15.22 -0.50
CA ARG A 5 -1.27 13.82 -0.06
C ARG A 5 -2.03 12.91 -1.03
N GLN A 6 -1.64 11.65 -1.13
CA GLN A 6 -2.33 10.69 -1.97
C GLN A 6 -3.72 10.32 -1.42
N ASN A 7 -4.60 9.84 -2.30
CA ASN A 7 -5.91 9.34 -1.90
C ASN A 7 -5.75 8.01 -1.11
N ILE A 8 -6.03 8.05 0.19
CA ILE A 8 -5.90 6.91 1.11
C ILE A 8 -6.99 5.83 0.90
N MET A 9 -8.05 6.13 0.16
CA MET A 9 -9.15 5.18 -0.01
C MET A 9 -8.73 3.94 -0.80
N ASN A 10 -7.90 4.13 -1.84
CA ASN A 10 -7.43 3.02 -2.66
C ASN A 10 -6.51 2.06 -1.88
N VAL A 11 -5.57 2.60 -1.10
CA VAL A 11 -4.67 1.77 -0.27
C VAL A 11 -5.45 1.00 0.80
N LYS A 12 -6.50 1.61 1.37
CA LYS A 12 -7.39 0.93 2.33
C LYS A 12 -8.12 -0.24 1.68
N ILE A 13 -8.72 -0.03 0.51
CA ILE A 13 -9.42 -1.09 -0.24
C ILE A 13 -8.46 -2.22 -0.58
N GLN A 14 -7.25 -1.90 -1.05
CA GLN A 14 -6.22 -2.89 -1.37
C GLN A 14 -5.77 -3.67 -0.12
N ALA A 15 -5.59 -3.01 1.02
CA ALA A 15 -5.25 -3.69 2.27
C ALA A 15 -6.37 -4.63 2.75
N GLU A 16 -7.64 -4.23 2.60
CA GLU A 16 -8.80 -5.09 2.90
C GLU A 16 -8.87 -6.30 1.97
N GLN A 17 -8.62 -6.11 0.66
CA GLN A 17 -8.55 -7.19 -0.32
C GLN A 17 -7.42 -8.17 -0.01
N LEU A 18 -6.23 -7.68 0.35
CA LEU A 18 -5.11 -8.51 0.76
C LEU A 18 -5.47 -9.32 2.01
N ASN A 19 -6.06 -8.69 3.02
CA ASN A 19 -6.48 -9.39 4.24
C ASN A 19 -7.48 -10.52 3.94
N PHE A 20 -8.48 -10.25 3.09
CA PHE A 20 -9.46 -11.26 2.69
C PHE A 20 -8.81 -12.42 1.91
N LEU A 21 -7.89 -12.12 1.00
CA LEU A 21 -7.15 -13.11 0.24
C LEU A 21 -6.29 -14.00 1.15
N MET A 22 -5.57 -13.40 2.11
CA MET A 22 -4.77 -14.15 3.07
C MET A 22 -5.63 -15.06 3.96
N GLN A 23 -6.79 -14.59 4.40
CA GLN A 23 -7.75 -15.43 5.15
C GLN A 23 -8.26 -16.60 4.30
N THR A 24 -8.54 -16.37 3.02
CA THR A 24 -9.00 -17.40 2.08
C THR A 24 -7.93 -18.46 1.88
N ILE A 25 -6.68 -18.04 1.62
CA ILE A 25 -5.54 -18.96 1.48
C ILE A 25 -5.39 -19.77 2.79
N HIS A 26 -5.37 -19.11 3.94
CA HIS A 26 -5.22 -19.79 5.22
C HIS A 26 -6.32 -20.84 5.46
N ALA A 27 -7.59 -20.49 5.24
CA ALA A 27 -8.72 -21.37 5.50
C ALA A 27 -8.84 -22.54 4.50
N HIS A 28 -8.36 -22.38 3.27
CA HIS A 28 -8.64 -23.30 2.17
C HIS A 28 -7.38 -23.85 1.47
N HIS A 29 -6.17 -23.62 2.01
CA HIS A 29 -4.92 -24.00 1.33
C HIS A 29 -4.84 -25.49 0.95
N GLU A 30 -5.41 -26.40 1.74
CA GLU A 30 -5.44 -27.84 1.42
C GLU A 30 -6.38 -28.19 0.25
N GLN A 31 -7.30 -27.29 -0.11
CA GLN A 31 -8.27 -27.48 -1.19
C GLN A 31 -7.75 -26.97 -2.54
N PHE A 32 -6.62 -26.27 -2.55
CA PHE A 32 -6.00 -25.73 -3.74
C PHE A 32 -4.84 -26.60 -4.19
N ASP A 33 -4.73 -26.82 -5.51
CA ASP A 33 -3.52 -27.37 -6.08
C ASP A 33 -2.36 -26.34 -6.07
N CYS A 34 -1.15 -26.80 -6.35
CA CYS A 34 0.04 -25.95 -6.32
C CYS A 34 -0.02 -24.79 -7.33
N PHE A 35 -0.68 -24.94 -8.47
CA PHE A 35 -0.82 -23.88 -9.46
C PHE A 35 -1.81 -22.82 -8.98
N GLN A 36 -2.91 -23.24 -8.37
CA GLN A 36 -3.90 -22.35 -7.76
C GLN A 36 -3.29 -21.56 -6.59
N LEU A 37 -2.54 -22.22 -5.71
CA LEU A 37 -1.82 -21.54 -4.62
C LEU A 37 -0.80 -20.52 -5.14
N ASN A 38 -0.02 -20.89 -6.15
CA ASN A 38 0.94 -19.97 -6.75
C ASN A 38 0.25 -18.74 -7.37
N ALA A 39 -0.91 -18.92 -8.01
CA ALA A 39 -1.69 -17.81 -8.56
C ALA A 39 -2.22 -16.89 -7.44
N LEU A 40 -2.77 -17.44 -6.36
CA LEU A 40 -3.27 -16.66 -5.21
C LEU A 40 -2.13 -15.91 -4.51
N LEU A 41 -0.97 -16.54 -4.34
CA LEU A 41 0.22 -15.90 -3.77
C LEU A 41 0.74 -14.78 -4.68
N GLY A 42 0.73 -14.99 -6.01
CA GLY A 42 1.05 -13.94 -6.98
C GLY A 42 0.16 -12.72 -6.80
N LEU A 43 -1.16 -12.91 -6.73
CA LEU A 43 -2.11 -11.82 -6.45
C LEU A 43 -1.82 -11.11 -5.11
N ALA A 44 -1.48 -11.87 -4.07
CA ALA A 44 -1.14 -11.28 -2.77
C ALA A 44 0.12 -10.39 -2.87
N TYR A 45 1.14 -10.83 -3.61
CA TYR A 45 2.34 -10.03 -3.86
C TYR A 45 2.03 -8.76 -4.66
N ASP A 46 1.19 -8.84 -5.68
CA ASP A 46 0.80 -7.67 -6.49
C ASP A 46 0.07 -6.61 -5.66
N ILE A 47 -0.85 -7.05 -4.79
CA ILE A 47 -1.59 -6.14 -3.90
C ILE A 47 -0.64 -5.55 -2.83
N ALA A 48 0.19 -6.38 -2.21
CA ALA A 48 1.17 -5.92 -1.22
C ALA A 48 2.16 -4.92 -1.82
N GLY A 49 2.66 -5.18 -3.04
CA GLY A 49 3.53 -4.28 -3.76
C GLY A 49 2.86 -2.94 -4.09
N SER A 50 1.58 -2.96 -4.45
CA SER A 50 0.81 -1.73 -4.69
C SER A 50 0.63 -0.89 -3.43
N VAL A 51 0.37 -1.53 -2.29
CA VAL A 51 0.28 -0.85 -0.98
C VAL A 51 1.63 -0.25 -0.60
N PHE A 52 2.72 -1.00 -0.79
CA PHE A 52 4.08 -0.54 -0.50
C PHE A 52 4.48 0.66 -1.35
N ASP A 53 4.26 0.62 -2.67
CA ASP A 53 4.53 1.73 -3.58
C ASP A 53 3.73 3.00 -3.23
N TRP A 54 2.47 2.84 -2.80
CA TRP A 54 1.68 3.96 -2.29
C TRP A 54 2.32 4.56 -1.03
N THR A 55 2.72 3.73 -0.06
CA THR A 55 3.34 4.17 1.19
C THR A 55 4.64 4.92 0.94
N ASP A 56 5.52 4.42 0.08
CA ASP A 56 6.78 5.08 -0.27
C ASP A 56 6.55 6.46 -0.86
N LYS A 57 5.61 6.56 -1.82
CA LYS A 57 5.30 7.86 -2.45
C LYS A 57 4.67 8.84 -1.48
N GLU A 58 3.82 8.36 -0.58
CA GLU A 58 3.20 9.19 0.46
C GLU A 58 4.25 9.71 1.45
N GLU A 59 5.23 8.89 1.83
CA GLU A 59 6.35 9.33 2.67
C GLU A 59 7.14 10.47 2.01
N GLN A 60 7.45 10.37 0.70
CA GLN A 60 8.15 11.44 -0.01
C GLN A 60 7.36 12.76 -0.03
N ILE A 61 6.03 12.69 -0.16
CA ILE A 61 5.16 13.87 -0.11
C ILE A 61 5.20 14.52 1.27
N VAL A 62 5.11 13.73 2.34
CA VAL A 62 5.19 14.21 3.73
C VAL A 62 6.54 14.89 3.99
N LEU A 63 7.64 14.25 3.62
CA LEU A 63 8.99 14.80 3.79
C LEU A 63 9.19 16.12 3.04
N ALA A 64 8.70 16.21 1.79
CA ALA A 64 8.76 17.42 1.00
C ALA A 64 7.93 18.56 1.63
N ASN A 65 6.78 18.24 2.19
CA ASN A 65 5.91 19.20 2.89
C ASN A 65 6.56 19.73 4.16
N ASP A 66 7.14 18.84 4.98
CA ASP A 66 7.82 19.20 6.22
C ASP A 66 9.04 20.11 5.96
N GLU A 67 9.80 19.83 4.90
CA GLU A 67 10.92 20.67 4.47
C GLU A 67 10.45 22.05 3.97
N ALA A 68 9.36 22.10 3.19
CA ALA A 68 8.77 23.35 2.72
C ALA A 68 8.26 24.21 3.88
N GLU A 69 7.62 23.60 4.88
CA GLU A 69 7.15 24.29 6.08
C GLU A 69 8.32 24.83 6.92
N ARG A 70 9.39 24.04 7.10
CA ARG A 70 10.61 24.50 7.79
C ARG A 70 11.27 25.71 7.10
N LYS A 71 11.35 25.70 5.77
CA LYS A 71 11.89 26.82 4.98
C LYS A 71 11.00 28.06 5.04
N GLY A 72 9.68 27.89 5.04
CA GLY A 72 8.72 28.98 5.21
C GLY A 72 8.81 29.65 6.58
N LYS A 73 9.03 28.88 7.65
CA LYS A 73 9.19 29.39 9.02
C LYS A 73 10.50 30.14 9.29
N THR A 74 11.54 29.90 8.49
CA THR A 74 12.86 30.55 8.65
C THR A 74 12.99 31.86 7.89
N HIS A 75 12.04 32.19 7.02
CA HIS A 75 12.02 33.42 6.21
C HIS A 75 10.82 34.34 6.54
N GLY A 76 10.09 34.06 7.63
CA GLY A 76 8.95 34.83 8.12
C GLY A 76 9.24 35.54 9.43
#